data_AF-A0A2E7JDI2-F1
#
_entry.id   AF-A0A2E7JDI2-F1
#
_cell.length_a   1.000
_cell.length_b   1.000
_cell.length_c   1.000
_cell.angle_alpha   90.00
_cell.angle_beta   90.00
_cell.angle_gamma   90.00
#
_symmetry.space_group_name_H-M   'P 1'
#
loop_
_entity.id
_entity.type
_entity.pdbx_description
1 polymer ?
#
loop_
_entity_poly.entity_id
_entity_poly.type
_entity_poly.pdbx_seq_one_letter_code
_entity_poly.pdbx_strand_id
1 'polypeptide(L)'
;MPFIVDLPPMEQERVVCAISAAVKYEIPANIVLAVAEKEGGKPGQWVRNTNGTHDVGPMQFNTAYLGDLARYGITADDVAAAGCYSYDLAAWRLRGHILNDSGDIWTRAANYHSRTPRFNAIYRADLMQKAGQWAAWLDEHFVTRDVLEEGGQPVTTAQRPAQPVQTRAAQPVQERAAAAQGATLTGYVPRRISFRTESEGSGQ
;
A
#
# COMPACT_ATOMS: atom_id res chain seq x y z
N MET A 1 10.29 22.11 4.10
CA MET A 1 9.69 20.90 3.52
C MET A 1 10.82 19.92 3.23
N PRO A 2 11.05 18.89 4.06
CA PRO A 2 12.15 17.97 3.84
C PRO A 2 11.75 16.82 2.89
N PHE A 3 12.53 16.66 1.82
CA PHE A 3 12.95 15.41 1.17
C PHE A 3 11.91 14.48 0.51
N ILE A 4 11.57 14.77 -0.75
CA ILE A 4 11.43 13.72 -1.79
C ILE A 4 12.63 13.77 -2.76
N VAL A 5 13.61 14.66 -2.52
CA VAL A 5 14.63 15.07 -3.50
C VAL A 5 15.75 14.04 -3.70
N ASP A 6 15.90 13.06 -2.81
CA ASP A 6 17.02 12.10 -2.84
C ASP A 6 16.65 10.67 -3.30
N LEU A 7 15.40 10.44 -3.71
CA LEU A 7 14.98 9.15 -4.30
C LEU A 7 15.28 9.13 -5.81
N PRO A 8 15.69 7.97 -6.38
CA PRO A 8 15.74 7.80 -7.82
C PRO A 8 14.42 8.24 -8.47
N PRO A 9 14.43 8.87 -9.66
CA PRO A 9 13.23 9.47 -10.26
C PRO A 9 12.03 8.52 -10.35
N MET A 10 12.27 7.23 -10.61
CA MET A 10 11.24 6.20 -10.66
C MET A 10 10.61 5.92 -9.29
N GLU A 11 11.40 5.96 -8.23
CA GLU A 11 10.90 5.78 -6.86
C GLU A 11 10.14 7.02 -6.41
N GLN A 12 10.58 8.21 -6.81
CA GLN A 12 9.84 9.44 -6.60
C GLN A 12 8.46 9.41 -7.27
N GLU A 13 8.37 9.00 -8.54
CA GLU A 13 7.08 8.85 -9.22
C GLU A 13 6.17 7.86 -8.49
N ARG A 14 6.70 6.68 -8.13
CA ARG A 14 5.96 5.67 -7.35
C ARG A 14 5.39 6.27 -6.07
N VAL A 15 6.23 6.94 -5.27
CA VAL A 15 5.84 7.48 -3.98
C VAL A 15 4.78 8.56 -4.13
N VAL A 16 5.05 9.57 -4.96
CA VAL A 16 4.16 10.72 -5.13
C VAL A 16 2.81 10.29 -5.72
N CYS A 17 2.82 9.49 -6.79
CA CYS A 17 1.60 9.08 -7.45
C CYS A 17 0.80 8.08 -6.62
N ALA A 18 1.44 7.12 -5.95
CA ALA A 18 0.73 6.17 -5.08
C ALA A 18 0.07 6.87 -3.88
N ILE A 19 0.78 7.81 -3.23
CA ILE A 19 0.22 8.59 -2.12
C ILE A 19 -0.97 9.45 -2.60
N SER A 20 -0.80 10.16 -3.72
CA SER A 20 -1.86 11.02 -4.27
C SER A 20 -3.10 10.22 -4.64
N ALA A 21 -2.92 9.07 -5.30
CA ALA A 21 -4.00 8.16 -5.66
C ALA A 21 -4.67 7.56 -4.41
N ALA A 22 -3.90 7.16 -3.41
CA ALA A 22 -4.44 6.62 -2.15
C ALA A 22 -5.34 7.63 -1.43
N VAL A 23 -4.94 8.91 -1.40
CA VAL A 23 -5.76 9.99 -0.84
C VAL A 23 -7.03 10.19 -1.66
N LYS A 24 -6.90 10.27 -2.99
CA LYS A 24 -8.03 10.49 -3.93
C LYS A 24 -9.10 9.41 -3.82
N TYR A 25 -8.71 8.15 -3.67
CA TYR A 25 -9.63 7.01 -3.62
C TYR A 25 -9.92 6.51 -2.20
N GLU A 26 -9.43 7.22 -1.18
CA GLU A 26 -9.62 6.93 0.24
C GLU A 26 -9.26 5.48 0.62
N ILE A 27 -8.08 5.04 0.18
CA ILE A 27 -7.49 3.74 0.56
C ILE A 27 -6.14 3.95 1.27
N PRO A 28 -5.68 3.00 2.11
CA PRO A 28 -4.41 3.14 2.81
C PRO A 28 -3.22 3.29 1.84
N ALA A 29 -2.42 4.34 2.01
CA ALA A 29 -1.30 4.65 1.11
C ALA A 29 -0.25 3.53 1.06
N ASN A 30 0.00 2.88 2.19
CA ASN A 30 0.91 1.74 2.26
C ASN A 30 0.46 0.54 1.41
N ILE A 31 -0.85 0.34 1.19
CA ILE A 31 -1.35 -0.71 0.29
C ILE A 31 -1.03 -0.36 -1.17
N VAL A 32 -1.29 0.88 -1.59
CA VAL A 32 -1.01 1.32 -2.98
C VAL A 32 0.49 1.27 -3.27
N LEU A 33 1.31 1.74 -2.33
CA LEU A 33 2.77 1.66 -2.43
C LEU A 33 3.28 0.22 -2.50
N ALA A 34 2.73 -0.67 -1.67
CA ALA A 34 3.10 -2.09 -1.67
C ALA A 34 2.71 -2.79 -2.99
N VAL A 35 1.53 -2.49 -3.55
CA VAL A 35 1.14 -2.96 -4.88
C VAL A 35 2.11 -2.42 -5.92
N ALA A 36 2.39 -1.11 -5.93
CA ALA A 36 3.28 -0.51 -6.92
C ALA A 36 4.73 -1.06 -6.85
N GLU A 37 5.23 -1.37 -5.66
CA GLU A 37 6.51 -2.03 -5.48
C GLU A 37 6.48 -3.49 -5.95
N LYS A 38 5.38 -4.21 -5.67
CA LYS A 38 5.21 -5.59 -6.11
C LYS A 38 5.12 -5.69 -7.63
N GLU A 39 4.30 -4.87 -8.25
CA GLU A 39 4.21 -4.82 -9.72
C GLU A 39 5.54 -4.40 -10.34
N GLY A 40 6.24 -3.43 -9.73
CA GLY A 40 7.62 -3.11 -10.10
C GLY A 40 7.80 -2.64 -11.54
N GLY A 41 6.70 -2.23 -12.18
CA GLY A 41 6.68 -1.82 -13.57
C GLY A 41 7.34 -0.46 -13.80
N LYS A 42 7.52 -0.11 -15.07
CA LYS A 42 8.09 1.16 -15.52
C LYS A 42 7.19 1.83 -16.56
N PRO A 43 7.23 3.17 -16.70
CA PRO A 43 6.66 3.83 -17.85
C PRO A 43 7.17 3.22 -19.17
N GLY A 44 6.26 3.00 -20.11
CA GLY A 44 6.51 2.37 -21.41
C GLY A 44 6.76 0.86 -21.36
N GLN A 45 6.72 0.22 -20.19
CA GLN A 45 6.99 -1.22 -20.08
C GLN A 45 5.80 -2.05 -20.53
N TRP A 46 6.08 -3.06 -21.34
CA TRP A 46 5.15 -4.11 -21.73
C TRP A 46 5.82 -5.46 -21.49
N VAL A 47 5.22 -6.28 -20.62
CA VAL A 47 5.73 -7.63 -20.31
C VAL A 47 4.79 -8.65 -20.93
N ARG A 48 5.28 -9.47 -21.86
CA ARG A 48 4.48 -10.48 -22.54
C ARG A 48 4.26 -11.71 -21.66
N ASN A 49 3.00 -12.12 -21.52
CA ASN A 49 2.60 -13.34 -20.84
C ASN A 49 2.50 -14.53 -21.80
N THR A 50 2.59 -15.74 -21.25
CA THR A 50 2.53 -17.01 -22.02
C THR A 50 1.19 -17.22 -22.71
N ASN A 51 0.10 -16.66 -22.17
CA ASN A 51 -1.24 -16.70 -22.76
C ASN A 51 -1.48 -15.64 -23.84
N GLY A 52 -0.47 -14.86 -24.23
CA GLY A 52 -0.56 -13.83 -25.27
C GLY A 52 -1.02 -12.45 -24.80
N THR A 53 -1.41 -12.30 -23.54
CA THR A 53 -1.68 -10.98 -22.93
C THR A 53 -0.36 -10.26 -22.58
N HIS A 54 -0.45 -8.97 -22.25
CA HIS A 54 0.69 -8.20 -21.74
C HIS A 54 0.34 -7.53 -20.42
N ASP A 55 1.32 -7.35 -19.55
CA ASP A 55 1.22 -6.50 -18.37
C ASP A 55 1.91 -5.16 -18.65
N VAL A 56 1.18 -4.07 -18.45
CA VAL A 56 1.49 -2.76 -19.03
C VAL A 56 1.73 -1.70 -17.96
N GLY A 57 2.83 -0.96 -18.12
CA GLY A 57 3.14 0.25 -17.37
C GLY A 57 3.54 0.03 -15.91
N PRO A 58 3.62 1.11 -15.12
CA PRO A 58 4.10 1.08 -13.73
C PRO A 58 3.34 0.12 -12.82
N MET A 59 2.02 0.05 -13.01
CA MET A 59 1.12 -0.79 -12.20
C MET A 59 0.78 -2.14 -12.87
N GLN A 60 1.49 -2.49 -13.95
CA GLN A 60 1.42 -3.80 -14.64
C GLN A 60 -0.02 -4.26 -14.92
N PHE A 61 -0.84 -3.39 -15.52
CA PHE A 61 -2.19 -3.76 -15.90
C PHE A 61 -2.19 -4.77 -17.04
N ASN A 62 -2.90 -5.87 -16.85
CA ASN A 62 -3.05 -6.87 -17.90
C ASN A 62 -3.96 -6.38 -19.04
N THR A 63 -3.57 -6.62 -20.29
CA THR A 63 -4.33 -6.21 -21.48
C THR A 63 -5.73 -6.82 -21.57
N ALA A 64 -5.97 -8.00 -20.98
CA ALA A 64 -7.32 -8.58 -20.92
C ALA A 64 -8.24 -7.71 -20.05
N TYR A 65 -7.75 -7.26 -18.89
CA TYR A 65 -8.49 -6.37 -18.01
C TYR A 65 -8.72 -4.99 -18.63
N LEU A 66 -7.71 -4.46 -19.34
CA LEU A 66 -7.84 -3.20 -20.06
C LEU A 66 -8.89 -3.28 -21.19
N GLY A 67 -9.06 -4.46 -21.79
CA GLY A 67 -10.15 -4.73 -22.74
C GLY A 67 -11.54 -4.47 -22.14
N ASP A 68 -11.76 -4.83 -20.88
CA ASP A 68 -13.02 -4.56 -20.17
C ASP A 68 -13.24 -3.06 -19.91
N LEU A 69 -12.15 -2.29 -19.84
CA LEU A 69 -12.17 -0.85 -19.60
C LEU A 69 -12.24 0.00 -20.87
N ALA A 70 -12.03 -0.60 -22.05
CA ALA A 70 -12.07 0.10 -23.33
C ALA A 70 -13.41 0.82 -23.58
N ARG A 71 -14.51 0.30 -23.04
CA ARG A 71 -15.84 0.95 -23.05
C ARG A 71 -15.88 2.32 -22.35
N TYR A 72 -14.91 2.61 -21.49
CA TYR A 72 -14.75 3.89 -20.80
C TYR A 72 -13.69 4.78 -21.46
N GLY A 73 -13.14 4.36 -22.61
CA GLY A 73 -12.06 5.06 -23.31
C GLY A 73 -10.68 4.87 -22.68
N ILE A 74 -10.51 3.90 -21.78
CA ILE A 74 -9.22 3.61 -21.15
C ILE A 74 -8.46 2.60 -22.01
N THR A 75 -7.26 2.96 -22.40
CA THR A 75 -6.39 2.19 -23.29
C THR A 75 -5.13 1.71 -22.59
N ALA A 76 -4.39 0.80 -23.23
CA ALA A 76 -3.08 0.37 -22.74
C ALA A 76 -2.05 1.50 -22.74
N ASP A 77 -2.14 2.44 -23.69
CA ASP A 77 -1.22 3.56 -23.79
C ASP A 77 -1.38 4.53 -22.60
N ASP A 78 -2.61 4.71 -22.09
CA ASP A 78 -2.88 5.55 -20.92
C ASP A 78 -2.15 5.02 -19.67
N VAL A 79 -2.15 3.71 -19.46
CA VAL A 79 -1.50 3.08 -18.30
C VAL A 79 -0.01 2.83 -18.52
N ALA A 80 0.45 2.81 -19.78
CA ALA A 80 1.86 2.72 -20.13
C ALA A 80 2.59 4.06 -19.93
N ALA A 81 1.89 5.18 -20.07
CA ALA A 81 2.51 6.51 -19.95
C ALA A 81 3.15 6.75 -18.58
N ALA A 82 4.15 7.64 -18.55
CA ALA A 82 4.73 8.12 -17.31
C ALA A 82 3.72 8.98 -16.53
N GLY A 83 3.87 9.02 -15.21
CA GLY A 83 3.05 9.83 -14.32
C GLY A 83 1.92 9.05 -13.63
N CYS A 84 0.98 9.80 -13.06
CA CYS A 84 0.11 9.24 -12.02
C CYS A 84 -1.13 8.49 -12.53
N TYR A 85 -1.42 8.47 -13.82
CA TYR A 85 -2.65 7.86 -14.34
C TYR A 85 -2.74 6.36 -13.99
N SER A 86 -1.67 5.60 -14.21
CA SER A 86 -1.62 4.16 -13.89
C SER A 86 -1.89 3.92 -12.39
N TYR A 87 -1.32 4.75 -11.52
CA TYR A 87 -1.53 4.69 -10.06
C TYR A 87 -2.96 5.05 -9.66
N ASP A 88 -3.55 6.06 -10.29
CA ASP A 88 -4.94 6.45 -10.10
C ASP A 88 -5.89 5.32 -10.48
N LEU A 89 -5.68 4.68 -11.64
CA LEU A 89 -6.50 3.56 -12.07
C LEU A 89 -6.33 2.36 -11.11
N ALA A 90 -5.11 2.13 -10.61
CA ALA A 90 -4.85 1.03 -9.69
C ALA A 90 -5.53 1.26 -8.33
N ALA A 91 -5.48 2.48 -7.82
CA ALA A 91 -6.18 2.86 -6.59
C ALA A 91 -7.70 2.77 -6.73
N TRP A 92 -8.26 3.20 -7.88
CA TRP A 92 -9.68 2.99 -8.20
C TRP A 92 -10.06 1.51 -8.17
N ARG A 93 -9.28 0.66 -8.84
CA ARG A 93 -9.51 -0.80 -8.87
C ARG A 93 -9.40 -1.41 -7.47
N LEU A 94 -8.37 -1.05 -6.70
CA LEU A 94 -8.18 -1.50 -5.32
C LEU A 94 -9.38 -1.10 -4.44
N ARG A 95 -9.84 0.14 -4.55
CA ARG A 95 -11.03 0.63 -3.82
C ARG A 95 -12.26 -0.22 -4.14
N GLY A 96 -12.45 -0.55 -5.41
CA GLY A 96 -13.50 -1.46 -5.87
C GLY A 96 -13.45 -2.82 -5.16
N HIS A 97 -12.28 -3.47 -5.10
CA HIS A 97 -12.12 -4.74 -4.38
C HIS A 97 -12.32 -4.60 -2.87
N ILE A 98 -11.74 -3.57 -2.24
CA ILE A 98 -11.84 -3.33 -0.79
C ILE A 98 -13.30 -3.16 -0.35
N LEU A 99 -14.10 -2.45 -1.16
CA LEU A 99 -15.52 -2.21 -0.86
C LEU A 99 -16.43 -3.40 -1.14
N ASN A 100 -16.21 -4.10 -2.25
CA ASN A 100 -17.23 -4.98 -2.80
C ASN A 100 -16.91 -6.48 -2.69
N ASP A 101 -15.64 -6.85 -2.49
CA ASP A 101 -15.27 -8.26 -2.38
C ASP A 101 -15.34 -8.75 -0.91
N SER A 102 -15.54 -10.05 -0.72
CA SER A 102 -15.56 -10.71 0.59
C SER A 102 -14.15 -11.00 1.13
N GLY A 103 -14.02 -11.15 2.46
CA GLY A 103 -12.78 -11.51 3.14
C GLY A 103 -12.18 -10.37 3.96
N ASP A 104 -10.98 -10.55 4.50
CA ASP A 104 -10.28 -9.46 5.18
C ASP A 104 -9.71 -8.43 4.17
N ILE A 105 -9.22 -7.29 4.66
CA ILE A 105 -8.68 -6.22 3.80
C ILE A 105 -7.54 -6.71 2.91
N TRP A 106 -6.73 -7.65 3.38
CA TRP A 106 -5.59 -8.17 2.64
C TRP A 106 -6.00 -9.14 1.54
N THR A 107 -7.01 -9.99 1.79
CA THR A 107 -7.63 -10.81 0.75
C THR A 107 -8.19 -9.93 -0.36
N ARG A 108 -8.95 -8.88 0.01
CA ARG A 108 -9.54 -7.94 -0.95
C ARG A 108 -8.48 -7.15 -1.71
N ALA A 109 -7.45 -6.64 -1.05
CA ALA A 109 -6.35 -5.93 -1.71
C ALA A 109 -5.59 -6.86 -2.69
N ALA A 110 -5.31 -8.10 -2.29
CA ALA A 110 -4.65 -9.09 -3.14
C ALA A 110 -5.50 -9.54 -4.35
N ASN A 111 -6.81 -9.25 -4.38
CA ASN A 111 -7.64 -9.45 -5.57
C ASN A 111 -7.24 -8.54 -6.73
N TYR A 112 -6.45 -7.48 -6.49
CA TYR A 112 -5.78 -6.73 -7.54
C TYR A 112 -5.01 -7.65 -8.49
N HIS A 113 -4.29 -8.63 -7.92
CA HIS A 113 -3.56 -9.63 -8.69
C HIS A 113 -4.47 -10.78 -9.14
N SER A 114 -5.16 -11.43 -8.20
CA SER A 114 -6.05 -12.54 -8.53
C SER A 114 -7.04 -12.84 -7.41
N ARG A 115 -8.29 -13.17 -7.79
CA ARG A 115 -9.31 -13.73 -6.88
C ARG A 115 -9.14 -15.23 -6.63
N THR A 116 -8.32 -15.92 -7.42
CA THR A 116 -8.09 -17.36 -7.26
C THR A 116 -7.32 -17.62 -5.96
N PRO A 117 -7.85 -18.42 -5.01
CA PRO A 117 -7.32 -18.50 -3.65
C PRO A 117 -5.82 -18.78 -3.55
N ARG A 118 -5.29 -19.69 -4.40
CA ARG A 118 -3.86 -20.03 -4.41
C ARG A 118 -2.97 -18.85 -4.79
N PHE A 119 -3.31 -18.10 -5.86
CA PHE A 119 -2.51 -16.96 -6.32
C PHE A 119 -2.68 -15.76 -5.40
N ASN A 120 -3.90 -15.54 -4.91
CA ASN A 120 -4.19 -14.52 -3.91
C ASN A 120 -3.33 -14.71 -2.65
N ALA A 121 -3.29 -15.93 -2.09
CA ALA A 121 -2.56 -16.19 -0.85
C ALA A 121 -1.05 -15.89 -0.98
N ILE A 122 -0.45 -16.24 -2.11
CA ILE A 122 0.97 -15.96 -2.40
C ILE A 122 1.20 -14.46 -2.51
N TYR A 123 0.37 -13.76 -3.29
CA TYR A 123 0.48 -12.31 -3.46
C TYR A 123 0.23 -11.57 -2.15
N ARG A 124 -0.77 -11.99 -1.37
CA ARG A 124 -1.16 -11.43 -0.08
C ARG A 124 -0.01 -11.46 0.92
N ALA A 125 0.71 -12.57 1.03
CA ALA A 125 1.82 -12.70 1.96
C ALA A 125 2.93 -11.67 1.67
N ASP A 126 3.31 -11.53 0.40
CA ASP A 126 4.30 -10.55 -0.04
C ASP A 126 3.80 -9.11 0.12
N LEU A 127 2.53 -8.86 -0.22
CA LEU A 127 1.89 -7.56 -0.09
C LEU A 127 1.88 -7.07 1.36
N MET A 128 1.59 -7.95 2.32
CA MET A 128 1.59 -7.63 3.75
C MET A 128 2.98 -7.21 4.24
N GLN A 129 4.03 -7.92 3.79
CA GLN A 129 5.41 -7.58 4.15
C GLN A 129 5.80 -6.20 3.62
N LYS A 130 5.54 -5.93 2.33
CA LYS A 130 5.84 -4.63 1.70
C LYS A 130 5.03 -3.49 2.33
N ALA A 131 3.74 -3.72 2.59
CA ALA A 131 2.89 -2.71 3.21
C ALA A 131 3.30 -2.38 4.65
N GLY A 132 3.89 -3.34 5.38
CA GLY A 132 4.52 -3.08 6.68
C GLY A 132 5.75 -2.18 6.57
N GLN A 133 6.61 -2.41 5.58
CA GLN A 133 7.79 -1.58 5.33
C GLN A 133 7.39 -0.16 4.91
N TRP A 134 6.42 -0.02 4.00
CA TRP A 134 5.90 1.28 3.61
C TRP A 134 5.18 2.01 4.74
N ALA A 135 4.51 1.29 5.65
CA ALA A 135 3.92 1.93 6.83
C ALA A 135 5.00 2.56 7.73
N ALA A 136 6.08 1.83 8.01
CA ALA A 136 7.21 2.34 8.79
C ALA A 136 7.86 3.55 8.09
N TRP A 137 8.11 3.43 6.78
CA TRP A 137 8.68 4.53 6.00
C TRP A 137 7.78 5.78 6.00
N LEU A 138 6.47 5.61 5.83
CA LEU A 138 5.52 6.73 5.89
C LEU A 138 5.50 7.41 7.27
N ASP A 139 5.56 6.64 8.36
CA ASP A 139 5.61 7.17 9.73
C ASP A 139 6.89 7.96 10.02
N GLU A 140 8.00 7.65 9.34
CA GLU A 140 9.27 8.39 9.43
C GLU A 140 9.27 9.70 8.62
N HIS A 141 8.52 9.75 7.51
CA HIS A 141 8.60 10.84 6.53
C HIS A 141 7.39 11.78 6.55
N PHE A 142 6.26 11.36 7.10
CA PHE A 142 5.01 12.12 7.12
C PHE A 142 4.36 12.11 8.50
N VAL A 143 3.56 13.14 8.79
CA VAL A 143 2.66 13.12 9.94
C VAL A 143 1.45 12.24 9.57
N THR A 144 1.44 10.99 10.02
CA THR A 144 0.36 10.03 9.81
C THR A 144 -0.63 10.04 10.98
N ARG A 145 -1.90 9.70 10.73
CA ARG A 145 -2.89 9.41 11.79
C ARG A 145 -3.37 7.96 11.69
N ASP A 146 -3.58 7.35 12.85
CA ASP A 146 -4.26 6.05 12.96
C ASP A 146 -5.73 6.19 12.58
N VAL A 147 -6.22 5.35 11.68
CA VAL A 147 -7.61 5.36 11.21
C VAL A 147 -8.55 4.61 12.17
N LEU A 148 -8.03 3.82 13.11
CA LEU A 148 -8.81 2.99 14.04
C LEU A 148 -9.12 3.66 15.39
N GLU A 149 -8.51 4.81 15.72
CA GLU A 149 -8.83 5.56 16.94
C GLU A 149 -9.87 6.66 16.66
N GLU A 150 -11.14 6.42 17.05
CA GLU A 150 -12.13 7.50 17.13
C GLU A 150 -11.67 8.54 18.17
N GLY A 151 -11.18 9.69 17.68
CA GLY A 151 -10.68 10.80 18.51
C GLY A 151 -9.17 10.84 18.78
N GLY A 152 -8.38 9.98 18.13
CA GLY A 152 -6.93 9.82 18.41
C GLY A 152 -6.08 11.06 18.12
N GLN A 153 -5.33 11.51 19.13
CA GLN A 153 -4.38 12.62 19.05
C GLN A 153 -3.24 12.32 18.05
N PRO A 154 -2.66 13.33 17.38
CA PRO A 154 -1.51 13.12 16.51
C PRO A 154 -0.34 12.53 17.31
N VAL A 155 0.13 11.35 16.90
CA VAL A 155 1.33 10.75 17.48
C VAL A 155 2.55 11.47 16.90
N THR A 156 3.04 12.47 17.62
CA THR A 156 4.40 13.00 17.40
C THR A 156 5.38 12.13 18.17
N THR A 157 6.48 11.72 17.53
CA THR A 157 7.61 10.93 18.06
C THR A 157 8.35 11.56 19.25
N ALA A 158 7.86 12.66 19.83
CA ALA A 158 8.49 13.36 20.94
C ALA A 158 8.12 12.84 22.35
N GLN A 159 7.20 11.88 22.48
CA GLN A 159 6.74 11.42 23.81
C GLN A 159 6.68 9.89 23.90
N ARG A 160 7.85 9.26 23.91
CA ARG A 160 7.99 7.92 24.47
C ARG A 160 9.14 7.96 25.48
N PRO A 161 8.88 8.00 26.80
CA PRO A 161 9.96 7.87 27.76
C PRO A 161 10.59 6.49 27.57
N ALA A 162 11.92 6.46 27.43
CA ALA A 162 12.70 5.24 27.41
C ALA A 162 12.50 4.50 28.72
N GLN A 163 11.73 3.40 28.70
CA GLN A 163 11.68 2.49 29.83
C GLN A 163 12.93 1.59 29.77
N PRO A 164 13.69 1.46 30.86
CA PRO A 164 14.88 0.63 30.89
C PRO A 164 14.50 -0.86 30.79
N VAL A 165 15.18 -1.57 29.89
CA VAL A 165 15.12 -3.02 29.75
C VAL A 165 15.67 -3.66 31.04
N GLN A 166 14.81 -4.28 31.83
CA GLN A 166 15.24 -5.16 32.92
C GLN A 166 15.53 -6.55 32.36
N THR A 167 16.80 -6.95 32.43
CA THR A 167 17.28 -8.28 32.08
C THR A 167 16.72 -9.32 33.06
N ARG A 168 15.82 -10.18 32.62
CA ARG A 168 15.38 -11.35 33.41
C ARG A 168 16.21 -12.58 32.99
N ALA A 169 16.88 -13.18 33.98
CA ALA A 169 17.70 -14.37 33.84
C ALA A 169 16.92 -15.60 33.33
N ALA A 170 17.61 -16.46 32.59
CA ALA A 170 17.11 -17.68 31.98
C ALA A 170 16.69 -18.74 33.03
N GLN A 171 15.56 -19.41 32.78
CA GLN A 171 15.11 -20.62 33.47
C GLN A 171 14.84 -21.73 32.43
N PRO A 172 14.97 -23.02 32.81
CA PRO A 172 15.18 -24.10 31.86
C PRO A 172 13.90 -24.58 31.18
N VAL A 173 14.07 -25.09 29.95
CA VAL A 173 13.03 -25.55 29.03
C VAL A 173 12.41 -26.86 29.52
N GLN A 174 11.09 -26.87 29.73
CA GLN A 174 10.29 -28.10 29.80
C GLN A 174 9.45 -28.22 28.52
N GLU A 175 9.66 -29.34 27.84
CA GLU A 175 9.03 -29.71 26.58
C GLU A 175 7.58 -30.16 26.83
N ARG A 176 6.62 -29.43 26.23
CA ARG A 176 5.24 -29.89 26.02
C ARG A 176 4.84 -29.60 24.59
N ALA A 177 4.61 -30.66 23.82
CA ALA A 177 3.93 -30.62 22.54
C ALA A 177 2.42 -30.39 22.75
N ALA A 178 1.84 -29.37 22.11
CA ALA A 178 0.46 -29.37 21.60
C ALA A 178 0.12 -28.07 20.84
N ALA A 179 -0.54 -28.27 19.68
CA ALA A 179 -1.42 -27.38 18.95
C ALA A 179 -0.82 -26.11 18.30
N ALA A 180 -0.78 -26.14 16.96
CA ALA A 180 -0.60 -24.97 16.11
C ALA A 180 -1.75 -23.97 16.36
N GLN A 181 -1.49 -22.99 17.22
CA GLN A 181 -2.34 -21.82 17.40
C GLN A 181 -1.99 -20.80 16.32
N GLY A 182 -2.98 -20.43 15.53
CA GLY A 182 -2.85 -19.43 14.47
C GLY A 182 -2.30 -18.12 15.01
N ALA A 183 -1.22 -17.65 14.40
CA ALA A 183 -0.65 -16.35 14.69
C ALA A 183 -1.65 -15.26 14.27
N THR A 184 -2.40 -14.75 15.24
CA THR A 184 -3.07 -13.45 15.14
C THR A 184 -1.99 -12.39 14.98
N LEU A 185 -1.91 -11.77 13.80
CA LEU A 185 -1.04 -10.64 13.53
C LEU A 185 -1.58 -9.39 14.23
N THR A 186 -1.29 -9.30 15.52
CA THR A 186 -1.51 -8.12 16.34
C THR A 186 -0.46 -7.07 15.94
N GLY A 187 -0.86 -6.04 15.19
CA GLY A 187 0.03 -4.90 14.89
C GLY A 187 -0.23 -4.13 13.60
N TYR A 188 -1.25 -4.45 12.79
CA TYR A 188 -1.56 -3.64 11.61
C TYR A 188 -2.37 -2.39 11.99
N VAL A 189 -1.82 -1.22 11.68
CA VAL A 189 -2.48 0.07 11.87
C VAL A 189 -2.67 0.74 10.51
N PRO A 190 -3.90 0.86 10.00
CA PRO A 190 -4.17 1.60 8.76
C PRO A 190 -3.93 3.11 8.95
N ARG A 191 -3.29 3.75 7.97
CA ARG A 191 -2.89 5.17 8.03
C ARG A 191 -3.63 6.01 6.98
N ARG A 192 -4.06 7.22 7.36
CA ARG A 192 -4.51 8.29 6.44
C ARG A 192 -3.55 9.47 6.55
N ILE A 193 -3.17 10.04 5.41
CA ILE A 193 -2.32 11.24 5.37
C ILE A 193 -3.22 12.46 5.56
N SER A 194 -2.89 13.31 6.54
CA SER A 194 -3.55 14.61 6.73
C SER A 194 -2.66 15.72 6.20
N PHE A 195 -3.13 16.48 5.22
CA PHE A 195 -2.48 17.73 4.81
C PHE A 195 -2.94 18.84 5.75
N ARG A 196 -2.01 19.60 6.34
CA ARG A 196 -2.38 20.87 7.00
C ARG A 196 -2.82 21.82 5.88
N THR A 197 -4.08 22.21 5.87
CA THR A 197 -4.49 23.43 5.20
C THR A 197 -3.83 24.58 5.96
N GLU A 198 -2.79 25.18 5.39
CA GLU A 198 -2.39 26.53 5.79
C GLU A 198 -3.59 27.43 5.46
N SER A 199 -4.37 27.75 6.48
CA SER A 199 -5.33 28.84 6.40
C SER A 199 -4.55 30.12 6.13
N GLU A 200 -4.83 30.73 4.98
CA GLU A 200 -4.46 32.10 4.64
C GLU A 200 -4.74 33.03 5.83
N GLY A 201 -3.78 33.91 6.13
CA GLY A 201 -3.89 34.87 7.23
C GLY A 201 -4.84 36.03 6.92
N SER A 202 -5.31 36.73 7.96
CA SER A 202 -5.08 38.16 8.18
C SER A 202 -5.89 38.68 9.38
N GLY A 203 -5.25 39.52 10.19
CA GLY A 203 -5.85 40.71 10.80
C GLY A 203 -6.84 40.56 11.96
N GLN A 204 -6.32 40.69 13.18
CA GLN A 204 -6.61 41.85 14.04
C GLN A 204 -5.60 41.94 15.19
#